data_AF-A0A7W1VDF9-F1
#
_entry.id   AF-A0A7W1VDF9-F1
#
_cell.length_a   1.000
_cell.length_b   1.000
_cell.length_c   1.000
_cell.angle_alpha   90.00
_cell.angle_beta   90.00
_cell.angle_gamma   90.00
#
_symmetry.space_group_name_H-M   'P 1'
#
loop_
_entity.id
_entity.type
_entity.pdbx_description
1 polymer ?
#
loop_
_entity_poly.entity_id
_entity_poly.type
_entity_poly.pdbx_seq_one_letter_code
_entity_poly.pdbx_strand_id
1 'polypeptide(L)'
;MREKTGRLNILALLLTLLAFAATAVVAQNGRLQTKGYQVKSKSLERAFEKAAVEFGVPSELLKTIAYSETHFDNHKGEPSIDNGYGVMHLADNNENQSLNRAAATLQVPADVLKKDDWQNIRGDGDFARVCQSRRLNCRRS
;
A
#
# COMPACT_ATOMS: atom_id res chain seq x y z
N MET A 1 -17.52 -6.80 64.58
CA MET A 1 -16.40 -6.88 63.61
C MET A 1 -16.80 -7.74 62.42
N ARG A 2 -17.45 -7.20 61.37
CA ARG A 2 -17.83 -7.99 60.16
C ARG A 2 -18.29 -7.10 58.99
N GLU A 3 -17.46 -6.17 58.52
CA GLU A 3 -17.77 -5.36 57.30
C GLU A 3 -16.61 -5.26 56.28
N LYS A 4 -15.41 -5.77 56.60
CA LYS A 4 -14.24 -5.63 55.71
C LYS A 4 -14.23 -6.58 54.51
N THR A 5 -15.07 -7.62 54.48
CA THR A 5 -15.07 -8.65 53.44
C THR A 5 -15.79 -8.24 52.14
N GLY A 6 -16.75 -7.32 52.18
CA GLY A 6 -17.51 -6.91 50.99
C GLY A 6 -16.77 -5.92 50.09
N ARG A 7 -16.08 -4.94 50.68
CA ARG A 7 -15.37 -3.89 49.93
C ARG A 7 -14.14 -4.40 49.17
N LEU A 8 -13.49 -5.45 49.68
CA LEU A 8 -12.33 -6.06 49.03
C LEU A 8 -12.72 -6.89 47.79
N ASN A 9 -13.88 -7.56 47.81
CA ASN A 9 -14.39 -8.34 46.68
C ASN A 9 -14.88 -7.46 45.53
N ILE A 10 -15.48 -6.30 45.82
CA ILE A 10 -15.97 -5.36 44.79
C ILE A 10 -14.81 -4.74 44.02
N LEU A 11 -13.73 -4.34 44.70
CA LEU A 11 -12.51 -3.83 44.05
C LEU A 11 -11.83 -4.91 43.20
N ALA A 12 -11.77 -6.15 43.69
CA ALA A 12 -11.25 -7.27 42.90
C ALA A 12 -12.13 -7.57 41.66
N LEU A 13 -13.46 -7.50 41.79
CA LEU A 13 -14.41 -7.66 40.67
C LEU A 13 -14.30 -6.54 39.62
N LEU A 14 -14.13 -5.28 40.06
CA LEU A 14 -13.96 -4.15 39.15
C LEU A 14 -12.62 -4.21 38.41
N LEU A 15 -11.54 -4.61 39.08
CA LEU A 15 -10.22 -4.80 38.45
C LEU A 15 -10.21 -5.96 37.45
N THR A 16 -10.91 -7.08 37.73
CA THR A 16 -11.03 -8.20 36.77
C THR A 16 -11.91 -7.82 35.58
N LEU A 17 -12.99 -7.07 35.77
CA LEU A 17 -13.82 -6.53 34.68
C LEU A 17 -13.04 -5.57 33.77
N LEU A 18 -12.24 -4.67 34.33
CA LEU A 18 -11.37 -3.76 33.57
C LEU A 18 -10.30 -4.53 32.78
N ALA A 19 -9.68 -5.55 33.36
CA ALA A 19 -8.71 -6.40 32.66
C ALA A 19 -9.37 -7.19 31.50
N PHE A 20 -10.61 -7.65 31.67
CA PHE A 20 -11.37 -8.35 30.63
C PHE A 20 -11.82 -7.41 29.50
N ALA A 21 -12.15 -6.16 29.82
CA ALA A 21 -12.45 -5.13 28.82
C ALA A 21 -11.20 -4.78 27.99
N ALA A 22 -10.02 -4.66 28.62
CA ALA A 22 -8.76 -4.34 27.94
C ALA A 22 -8.34 -5.43 26.93
N THR A 23 -8.51 -6.72 27.26
CA THR A 23 -8.20 -7.82 26.32
C THR A 23 -9.16 -7.89 25.14
N ALA A 24 -10.44 -7.58 25.34
CA ALA A 24 -11.43 -7.51 24.25
C ALA A 24 -11.11 -6.39 23.24
N VAL A 25 -10.64 -5.21 23.70
CA VAL A 25 -10.27 -4.10 22.82
C VAL A 25 -9.05 -4.44 21.95
N VAL A 26 -8.01 -5.07 22.52
CA VAL A 26 -6.81 -5.48 21.75
C VAL A 26 -7.17 -6.49 20.66
N ALA A 27 -8.05 -7.45 20.95
CA ALA A 27 -8.52 -8.43 19.96
C ALA A 27 -9.36 -7.81 18.82
N GLN A 28 -10.13 -6.75 19.10
CA GLN A 28 -10.89 -6.02 18.08
C GLN A 28 -9.98 -5.22 17.14
N ASN A 29 -8.96 -4.55 17.67
CA ASN A 29 -7.99 -3.79 16.87
C ASN A 29 -7.23 -4.68 15.89
N GLY A 30 -6.83 -5.89 16.31
CA GLY A 30 -6.21 -6.87 15.42
C GLY A 30 -7.09 -7.27 14.24
N ARG A 31 -8.40 -7.44 14.45
CA ARG A 31 -9.38 -7.78 13.40
C ARG A 31 -9.62 -6.64 12.40
N LEU A 32 -9.57 -5.38 12.83
CA LEU A 32 -9.70 -4.23 11.92
C LEU A 32 -8.49 -4.12 10.99
N GLN A 33 -7.28 -4.31 11.54
CA GLN A 33 -6.04 -4.26 10.78
C GLN A 33 -5.99 -5.35 9.71
N THR A 34 -6.37 -6.59 10.05
CA THR A 34 -6.42 -7.68 9.05
C THR A 34 -7.47 -7.42 7.98
N LYS A 35 -8.66 -6.90 8.33
CA LYS A 35 -9.68 -6.55 7.33
C LYS A 35 -9.20 -5.45 6.39
N GLY A 36 -8.56 -4.41 6.91
CA GLY A 36 -7.97 -3.32 6.09
C GLY A 36 -6.90 -3.83 5.14
N TYR A 37 -5.98 -4.66 5.63
CA TYR A 37 -4.94 -5.29 4.81
C TYR A 37 -5.53 -6.18 3.71
N GLN A 38 -6.54 -6.99 4.04
CA GLN A 38 -7.22 -7.86 3.08
C GLN A 38 -7.95 -7.05 1.99
N VAL A 39 -8.56 -5.92 2.35
CA VAL A 39 -9.18 -5.01 1.37
C VAL A 39 -8.11 -4.39 0.45
N LYS A 40 -7.00 -3.89 1.01
CA LYS A 40 -5.89 -3.31 0.24
C LYS A 40 -5.24 -4.35 -0.70
N SER A 41 -5.01 -5.57 -0.20
CA SER A 41 -4.46 -6.67 -1.00
C SER A 41 -5.37 -7.00 -2.18
N LYS A 42 -6.68 -7.12 -1.96
CA LYS A 42 -7.66 -7.35 -3.04
C LYS A 42 -7.74 -6.19 -4.03
N SER A 43 -7.63 -4.94 -3.58
CA SER A 43 -7.63 -3.79 -4.48
C SER A 43 -6.37 -3.73 -5.34
N LEU A 44 -5.20 -4.02 -4.76
CA LEU A 44 -3.93 -4.10 -5.48
C LEU A 44 -3.95 -5.23 -6.50
N GLU A 45 -4.41 -6.43 -6.12
CA GLU A 45 -4.52 -7.57 -7.02
C GLU A 45 -5.33 -7.21 -8.28
N ARG A 46 -6.52 -6.64 -8.09
CA ARG A 46 -7.37 -6.17 -9.17
C ARG A 46 -6.72 -5.06 -10.00
N ALA A 47 -5.94 -4.17 -9.37
CA ALA A 47 -5.22 -3.12 -10.10
C ALA A 47 -4.15 -3.72 -11.02
N PHE A 48 -3.37 -4.69 -10.56
CA PHE A 48 -2.40 -5.41 -11.39
C PHE A 48 -3.06 -6.16 -12.54
N GLU A 49 -4.17 -6.88 -12.28
CA GLU A 49 -4.93 -7.58 -13.33
C GLU A 49 -5.43 -6.61 -14.42
N LYS A 50 -6.00 -5.47 -14.01
CA LYS A 50 -6.50 -4.45 -14.95
C LYS A 50 -5.37 -3.82 -15.76
N ALA A 51 -4.26 -3.47 -15.13
CA ALA A 51 -3.11 -2.90 -15.83
C ALA A 51 -2.48 -3.91 -16.79
N ALA A 52 -2.45 -5.19 -16.42
CA ALA A 52 -1.97 -6.25 -17.30
C ALA A 52 -2.80 -6.34 -18.59
N VAL A 53 -4.12 -6.27 -18.47
CA VAL A 53 -5.03 -6.21 -19.63
C VAL A 53 -4.84 -4.93 -20.44
N GLU A 54 -4.73 -3.78 -19.77
CA GLU A 54 -4.61 -2.47 -20.42
C GLU A 54 -3.31 -2.33 -21.23
N PHE A 55 -2.19 -2.80 -20.69
CA PHE A 55 -0.86 -2.57 -21.27
C PHE A 55 -0.24 -3.79 -21.94
N GLY A 56 -0.87 -4.98 -21.83
CA GLY A 56 -0.36 -6.23 -22.41
C GLY A 56 0.88 -6.77 -21.70
N VAL A 57 1.12 -6.35 -20.46
CA VAL A 57 2.24 -6.79 -19.62
C VAL A 57 1.74 -7.83 -18.62
N PRO A 58 2.39 -8.99 -18.42
CA PRO A 58 1.92 -10.00 -17.47
C PRO A 58 1.74 -9.43 -16.05
N SER A 59 0.61 -9.73 -15.38
CA SER A 59 0.32 -9.25 -14.02
C SER A 59 1.40 -9.63 -13.02
N GLU A 60 1.92 -10.85 -13.12
CA GLU A 60 3.00 -11.35 -12.26
C GLU A 60 4.30 -10.55 -12.41
N LEU A 61 4.58 -10.02 -13.61
CA LEU A 61 5.74 -9.15 -13.81
C LEU A 61 5.54 -7.82 -13.09
N LEU A 62 4.36 -7.19 -13.21
CA LEU A 62 4.05 -5.95 -12.50
C LEU A 62 4.10 -6.14 -10.97
N LYS A 63 3.56 -7.25 -10.45
CA LYS A 63 3.67 -7.60 -9.02
C LYS A 63 5.11 -7.78 -8.57
N THR A 64 5.94 -8.44 -9.38
CA THR A 64 7.37 -8.66 -9.08
C THR A 64 8.10 -7.33 -8.97
N ILE A 65 7.86 -6.42 -9.92
CA ILE A 65 8.41 -5.06 -9.89
C ILE A 65 7.94 -4.35 -8.62
N ALA A 66 6.63 -4.27 -8.37
CA ALA A 66 6.09 -3.58 -7.19
C ALA A 66 6.68 -4.10 -5.87
N TYR A 67 6.88 -5.42 -5.76
CA TYR A 67 7.50 -6.02 -4.60
C TYR A 67 8.98 -5.66 -4.48
N SER A 68 9.74 -5.72 -5.58
CA SER A 68 11.16 -5.35 -5.59
C SER A 68 11.40 -3.87 -5.29
N GLU A 69 10.52 -2.99 -5.76
CA GLU A 69 10.65 -1.55 -5.60
C GLU A 69 10.26 -1.09 -4.19
N THR A 70 9.12 -1.56 -3.67
CA THR A 70 8.53 -1.00 -2.45
C THR A 70 7.94 -2.02 -1.49
N HIS A 71 8.01 -3.31 -1.81
CA HIS A 71 7.30 -4.36 -1.08
C HIS A 71 5.78 -4.09 -1.00
N PHE A 72 5.20 -3.52 -2.07
CA PHE A 72 3.81 -3.07 -2.16
C PHE A 72 3.43 -1.92 -1.20
N ASP A 73 4.42 -1.21 -0.64
CA ASP A 73 4.18 -0.03 0.18
C ASP A 73 4.03 1.20 -0.71
N ASN A 74 2.94 1.95 -0.51
CA ASN A 74 2.74 3.22 -1.21
C ASN A 74 3.27 4.42 -0.44
N HIS A 75 3.85 4.18 0.75
CA HIS A 75 4.34 5.19 1.67
C HIS A 75 3.34 6.32 1.95
N LYS A 76 2.04 6.02 1.87
CA LYS A 76 0.92 6.99 1.97
C LYS A 76 1.02 8.16 0.97
N GLY A 77 1.73 7.96 -0.13
CA GLY A 77 1.99 8.97 -1.15
C GLY A 77 3.08 9.99 -0.80
N GLU A 78 3.80 9.77 0.30
CA GLU A 78 5.01 10.53 0.64
C GLU A 78 6.19 10.06 -0.21
N PRO A 79 7.16 10.94 -0.52
CA PRO A 79 8.34 10.59 -1.31
C PRO A 79 9.29 9.64 -0.57
N SER A 80 9.97 8.78 -1.33
CA SER A 80 11.21 8.12 -0.91
C SER A 80 12.38 9.12 -0.86
N ILE A 81 13.54 8.69 -0.35
CA ILE A 81 14.77 9.49 -0.35
C ILE A 81 15.16 9.91 -1.78
N ASP A 82 14.87 9.07 -2.77
CA ASP A 82 15.18 9.32 -4.18
C ASP A 82 14.02 10.01 -4.93
N ASN A 83 13.06 10.58 -4.20
CA ASN A 83 11.87 11.24 -4.73
C ASN A 83 10.99 10.32 -5.59
N GLY A 84 10.89 9.05 -5.19
CA GLY A 84 9.99 8.04 -5.73
C GLY A 84 8.70 7.89 -4.95
N TYR A 85 7.63 7.48 -5.61
CA TYR A 85 6.27 7.48 -5.04
C TYR A 85 5.45 6.25 -5.39
N GLY A 86 4.61 5.85 -4.44
CA GLY A 86 3.64 4.77 -4.61
C GLY A 86 4.27 3.39 -4.76
N VAL A 87 3.43 2.37 -4.96
CA VAL A 87 3.85 0.95 -4.95
C VAL A 87 4.83 0.58 -6.07
N MET A 88 4.91 1.38 -7.13
CA MET A 88 5.78 1.16 -8.27
C MET A 88 7.03 2.06 -8.30
N HIS A 89 7.24 2.90 -7.27
CA HIS A 89 8.37 3.83 -7.20
C HIS A 89 8.48 4.75 -8.44
N LEU A 90 7.36 5.35 -8.85
CA LEU A 90 7.40 6.37 -9.90
C LEU A 90 8.14 7.60 -9.34
N ALA A 91 9.27 7.97 -9.93
CA ALA A 91 10.15 9.01 -9.41
C ALA A 91 10.27 10.23 -10.33
N ASP A 92 10.64 11.34 -9.70
CA ASP A 92 10.98 12.60 -10.35
C ASP A 92 12.30 13.13 -9.79
N ASN A 93 13.42 12.71 -10.38
CA ASN A 93 14.75 13.17 -10.05
C ASN A 93 15.61 13.25 -11.33
N ASN A 94 16.85 13.71 -11.23
CA ASN A 94 17.70 13.92 -12.41
C ASN A 94 18.01 12.64 -13.20
N GLU A 95 17.88 11.47 -12.57
CA GLU A 95 18.17 10.16 -13.17
C GLU A 95 16.89 9.45 -13.64
N ASN A 96 15.78 9.64 -12.92
CA ASN A 96 14.50 8.98 -13.12
C ASN A 96 13.38 10.01 -13.27
N GLN A 97 12.78 10.06 -14.45
CA GLN A 97 11.65 10.94 -14.78
C GLN A 97 10.36 10.13 -15.03
N SER A 98 10.25 8.94 -14.45
CA SER A 98 9.12 8.02 -14.68
C SER A 98 7.77 8.60 -14.26
N LEU A 99 7.72 9.37 -13.16
CA LEU A 99 6.48 10.01 -12.71
C LEU A 99 5.97 11.03 -13.73
N ASN A 100 6.83 11.92 -14.20
CA ASN A 100 6.48 12.95 -15.17
C ASN A 100 6.11 12.36 -16.53
N ARG A 101 6.82 11.30 -16.95
CA ARG A 101 6.49 10.57 -18.18
C ARG A 101 5.13 9.88 -18.08
N ALA A 102 4.85 9.19 -16.97
CA ALA A 102 3.56 8.55 -16.74
C ALA A 102 2.41 9.57 -16.73
N ALA A 103 2.61 10.71 -16.05
CA ALA A 103 1.62 11.79 -16.01
C ALA A 103 1.29 12.32 -17.41
N ALA A 104 2.31 12.54 -18.24
CA ALA A 104 2.15 13.01 -19.60
C ALA A 104 1.45 11.96 -20.49
N THR A 105 1.86 10.70 -20.43
CA THR A 105 1.28 9.64 -21.29
C THR A 105 -0.16 9.32 -20.91
N LEU A 106 -0.44 9.18 -19.61
CA LEU A 106 -1.77 8.80 -19.13
C LEU A 106 -2.74 9.98 -19.06
N GLN A 107 -2.22 11.21 -19.23
CA GLN A 107 -2.98 12.45 -19.02
C GLN A 107 -3.60 12.51 -17.61
N VAL A 108 -2.85 12.02 -16.62
CA VAL A 108 -3.22 11.99 -15.21
C VAL A 108 -2.30 12.94 -14.45
N PRO A 109 -2.83 13.83 -13.59
CA PRO A 109 -2.00 14.70 -12.76
C PRO A 109 -1.00 13.90 -11.90
N ALA A 110 0.23 14.41 -11.79
CA ALA A 110 1.31 13.72 -11.07
C ALA A 110 0.96 13.48 -9.58
N ASP A 111 0.22 14.40 -8.94
CA ASP A 111 -0.22 14.26 -7.55
C ASP A 111 -1.19 13.08 -7.35
N VAL A 112 -1.98 12.74 -8.36
CA VAL A 112 -2.83 11.54 -8.36
C VAL A 112 -1.96 10.28 -8.45
N LEU A 113 -0.98 10.25 -9.36
CA LEU A 113 -0.04 9.14 -9.53
C LEU A 113 0.80 8.84 -8.28
N LYS A 114 1.05 9.85 -7.43
CA LYS A 114 1.77 9.68 -6.16
C LYS A 114 0.95 8.94 -5.11
N LYS A 115 -0.38 9.11 -5.10
CA LYS A 115 -1.25 8.72 -3.98
C LYS A 115 -2.19 7.56 -4.29
N ASP A 116 -2.59 7.42 -5.55
CA ASP A 116 -3.54 6.41 -5.99
C ASP A 116 -2.79 5.19 -6.53
N ASP A 117 -2.89 4.06 -5.81
CA ASP A 117 -2.19 2.81 -6.17
C ASP A 117 -2.54 2.35 -7.59
N TRP A 118 -3.79 2.54 -8.03
CA TRP A 118 -4.24 2.13 -9.35
C TRP A 118 -3.56 2.96 -10.45
N GLN A 119 -3.56 4.29 -10.33
CA GLN A 119 -2.89 5.15 -11.31
C GLN A 119 -1.38 4.93 -11.28
N ASN A 120 -0.79 4.73 -10.10
CA ASN A 120 0.64 4.43 -9.97
C ASN A 120 1.02 3.14 -10.71
N ILE A 121 0.22 2.07 -10.57
CA ILE A 121 0.37 0.81 -11.31
C ILE A 121 0.19 1.02 -12.82
N ARG A 122 -0.76 1.86 -13.25
CA ARG A 122 -0.91 2.17 -14.68
C ARG A 122 0.30 2.89 -15.25
N GLY A 123 0.87 3.83 -14.51
CA GLY A 123 2.07 4.57 -14.94
C GLY A 123 3.24 3.63 -15.21
N ASP A 124 3.40 2.64 -14.34
CA ASP A 124 4.39 1.58 -14.49
C ASP A 124 4.11 0.65 -15.66
N GLY A 125 2.85 0.21 -15.80
CA GLY A 125 2.40 -0.66 -16.88
C GLY A 125 2.63 -0.05 -18.26
N ASP A 126 2.36 1.25 -18.44
CA ASP A 126 2.67 1.96 -19.67
C ASP A 126 4.18 1.97 -19.97
N PHE A 127 5.00 2.27 -18.96
CA PHE A 127 6.46 2.22 -19.11
C PHE A 127 6.92 0.82 -19.54
N ALA A 128 6.46 -0.23 -18.86
CA ALA A 128 6.82 -1.61 -19.15
C ALA A 128 6.43 -2.02 -20.58
N ARG A 129 5.23 -1.64 -21.04
CA ARG A 129 4.77 -1.84 -22.43
C ARG A 129 5.68 -1.16 -23.44
N VAL A 130 6.03 0.11 -23.20
CA VAL A 130 6.96 0.86 -24.07
C VAL A 130 8.30 0.14 -24.15
N CYS A 131 8.81 -0.37 -23.03
CA CYS A 131 10.07 -1.10 -22.96
C CYS A 131 10.07 -2.42 -23.74
N GLN A 132 8.98 -3.19 -23.60
CA GLN A 132 8.81 -4.42 -24.35
C GLN A 132 8.79 -4.18 -25.87
N SER A 133 8.18 -3.08 -26.32
CA SER A 133 8.04 -2.75 -27.74
C SER A 133 9.34 -2.26 -28.40
N ARG A 134 10.26 -1.63 -27.65
CA ARG A 134 11.44 -0.95 -28.21
C ARG A 134 12.76 -1.72 -28.09
N ARG A 135 12.74 -2.97 -27.61
CA ARG A 135 13.82 -3.97 -27.48
C ARG A 135 15.19 -3.55 -26.93
N LEU A 136 15.59 -2.29 -26.84
CA LEU A 136 16.85 -1.84 -26.24
C LEU A 136 16.70 -0.43 -25.64
N ASN A 137 17.25 -0.25 -24.44
CA ASN A 137 17.33 0.98 -23.64
C ASN A 137 16.08 1.44 -22.85
N CYS A 138 15.55 0.54 -22.03
CA CYS A 138 14.73 0.92 -20.89
C CYS A 138 15.52 0.87 -19.59
N ARG A 139 16.12 2.00 -19.23
CA ARG A 139 16.54 2.24 -17.85
C ARG A 139 15.44 2.99 -17.14
N ARG A 140 15.06 2.48 -15.97
CA ARG A 140 14.15 3.18 -15.07
C ARG A 140 14.87 4.17 -14.15
N SER A 141 16.16 3.92 -13.88
CA SER A 141 17.02 4.57 -12.88
C SER A 141 16.44 4.45 -11.48
#